data_AF-A0A453B832-F1
#
_entry.id   AF-A0A453B832-F1
#
_cell.length_a   1.000
_cell.length_b   1.000
_cell.length_c   1.000
_cell.angle_alpha   90.00
_cell.angle_beta   90.00
_cell.angle_gamma   90.00
#
_symmetry.space_group_name_H-M   'P 1'
#
loop_
_entity.id
_entity.type
_entity.pdbx_description
1 polymer ?
#
loop_
_entity_poly.entity_id
_entity_poly.type
_entity_poly.pdbx_seq_one_letter_code
_entity_poly.pdbx_strand_id
1 'polypeptide(L)' 'VIGKLFFNAVATPESVKNILCQCYHDTSAVTDELVQMILQPGLDPGAVDVFLEFICYSGGPLPEDLLPLVKVRIPQLCY' A
#
# COMPACT_ATOMS: atom_id res chain seq x y z
N VAL A 1 7.72 -0.68 17.55
CA VAL A 1 7.09 -1.87 18.18
C VAL A 1 5.71 -2.13 17.62
N ILE A 2 4.76 -1.18 17.70
CA ILE A 2 3.38 -1.35 17.20
C ILE A 2 3.32 -1.69 15.71
N GLY A 3 4.05 -0.97 14.85
CA GLY A 3 4.03 -1.22 13.41
C GLY A 3 4.50 -2.63 13.00
N LYS A 4 5.47 -3.22 13.72
CA LYS A 4 5.92 -4.60 13.46
C LYS A 4 4.86 -5.63 13.86
N LEU A 5 4.14 -5.38 14.96
CA LEU A 5 3.02 -6.23 15.38
C LEU A 5 1.87 -6.17 14.36
N PHE A 6 1.56 -4.97 13.87
CA PHE A 6 0.57 -4.78 12.82
C PHE A 6 0.95 -5.48 11.52
N PHE A 7 2.20 -5.33 11.07
CA PHE A 7 2.71 -6.03 9.88
C PHE A 7 2.52 -7.54 9.99
N ASN A 8 2.90 -8.14 11.12
CA ASN A 8 2.74 -9.58 11.33
C ASN A 8 1.27 -10.03 11.33
N ALA A 9 0.34 -9.19 11.81
CA ALA A 9 -1.09 -9.49 11.75
C ALA A 9 -1.64 -9.43 10.32
N VAL A 10 -1.07 -8.58 9.46
CA VAL A 10 -1.47 -8.42 8.06
C VAL A 10 -0.80 -9.45 7.15
N ALA A 11 0.45 -9.82 7.41
CA ALA A 11 1.26 -10.75 6.61
C ALA A 11 0.89 -12.22 6.86
N THR A 12 -0.41 -12.54 6.78
CA THR A 12 -0.94 -13.91 6.80
C THR A 12 -1.84 -14.14 5.59
N PRO A 13 -1.95 -15.37 5.07
CA PRO A 13 -2.80 -15.65 3.92
C PRO A 13 -4.26 -15.23 4.13
N GLU A 14 -4.79 -15.47 5.33
CA GLU A 14 -6.17 -15.12 5.70
C GLU A 14 -6.38 -13.61 5.72
N SER A 15 -5.48 -12.86 6.39
CA SER A 15 -5.55 -11.40 6.44
C SER A 15 -5.44 -10.79 5.05
N VAL A 16 -4.48 -11.24 4.24
CA VAL A 16 -4.30 -10.76 2.86
C VAL A 16 -5.56 -11.02 2.03
N LYS A 17 -6.12 -12.24 2.11
CA LYS A 17 -7.37 -12.59 1.41
C LYS A 17 -8.54 -11.72 1.83
N ASN A 18 -8.72 -11.52 3.15
CA ASN A 18 -9.81 -10.71 3.69
C ASN A 18 -9.70 -9.24 3.30
N ILE A 19 -8.48 -8.69 3.20
CA ILE A 19 -8.25 -7.33 2.71
C ILE A 19 -8.57 -7.25 1.21
N LEU A 20 -8.08 -8.19 0.40
CA LEU A 20 -8.36 -8.21 -1.04
C LEU A 20 -9.86 -8.34 -1.34
N CYS A 21 -10.60 -9.14 -0.59
CA CYS A 21 -12.06 -9.27 -0.71
C CYS A 21 -12.82 -7.98 -0.37
N GLN A 22 -12.22 -7.05 0.39
CA GLN A 22 -12.81 -5.73 0.63
C GLN A 22 -12.52 -4.76 -0.53
N CYS A 23 -11.44 -4.96 -1.27
CA CYS A 23 -11.03 -4.10 -2.39
C CYS A 23 -11.66 -4.52 -3.72
N TYR A 24 -11.83 -5.82 -3.95
CA TYR A 24 -12.39 -6.36 -5.18
C TYR A 24 -13.92 -6.42 -5.13
N HIS A 25 -14.58 -5.95 -6.19
CA HIS A 25 -16.04 -6.08 -6.33
C HIS A 25 -16.48 -7.54 -6.47
N ASP A 26 -15.77 -8.30 -7.32
CA ASP A 26 -15.95 -9.74 -7.47
C ASP A 26 -14.94 -10.49 -6.59
N THR A 27 -15.42 -11.03 -5.47
CA THR A 27 -14.57 -11.77 -4.52
C THR A 27 -14.11 -13.12 -5.06
N SER A 28 -14.76 -13.68 -6.08
CA SER A 28 -14.32 -14.93 -6.71
C SER A 28 -13.00 -14.76 -7.49
N ALA A 29 -12.68 -13.52 -7.88
CA ALA A 29 -11.39 -13.17 -8.48
C ALA A 29 -10.23 -13.18 -7.48
N VAL A 30 -10.49 -13.23 -6.16
CA VAL A 30 -9.47 -13.33 -5.12
C VAL A 30 -9.03 -14.79 -4.95
N THR A 31 -8.21 -15.24 -5.89
CA THR A 31 -7.68 -16.60 -5.91
C THR A 31 -6.58 -16.81 -4.86
N ASP A 32 -6.35 -18.05 -4.47
CA ASP A 32 -5.25 -18.37 -3.54
C ASP A 32 -3.88 -18.07 -4.16
N GLU A 33 -3.75 -18.18 -5.48
CA GLU A 33 -2.54 -17.78 -6.23
C GLU A 33 -2.26 -16.28 -6.08
N LEU A 34 -3.29 -15.43 -6.26
CA LEU A 34 -3.17 -13.99 -6.08
C LEU A 34 -2.77 -13.64 -4.64
N VAL A 35 -3.41 -14.28 -3.65
CA VAL A 35 -3.08 -14.10 -2.23
C VAL A 35 -1.60 -14.45 -1.97
N GLN A 36 -1.11 -15.55 -2.53
CA GLN A 36 0.30 -15.93 -2.40
C GLN A 36 1.23 -14.94 -3.08
N MET A 37 0.92 -14.48 -4.29
CA MET A 37 1.76 -13.49 -4.99
C MET A 37 1.92 -12.20 -4.19
N ILE A 38 0.88 -11.75 -3.48
CA ILE A 38 0.96 -10.57 -2.61
C ILE A 38 1.66 -10.87 -1.29
N LEU A 39 1.44 -12.05 -0.70
CA LEU A 39 2.02 -12.42 0.59
C LEU A 39 3.53 -12.67 0.52
N GLN A 40 4.02 -13.34 -0.53
CA GLN A 40 5.41 -13.81 -0.62
C GLN A 40 6.45 -12.70 -0.41
N PRO A 41 6.36 -11.52 -1.05
CA PRO A 41 7.29 -10.41 -0.78
C PRO A 41 7.25 -9.92 0.69
N GLY A 42 6.12 -10.11 1.37
CA GLY A 42 5.97 -9.78 2.80
C GLY A 42 6.68 -10.76 3.74
N LEU A 43 7.12 -11.92 3.25
CA LEU A 43 7.84 -12.92 4.04
C LEU A 43 9.36 -12.78 3.94
N ASP A 44 9.85 -11.92 3.04
CA ASP A 44 11.26 -11.69 2.84
C ASP A 44 11.90 -10.96 4.03
N PRO A 45 13.17 -11.27 4.37
CA PRO A 45 13.92 -10.52 5.37
C PRO A 45 13.95 -9.02 5.04
N GLY A 46 13.50 -8.18 5.97
CA GLY A 46 13.44 -6.72 5.80
C GLY A 46 12.14 -6.19 5.20
N ALA A 47 11.19 -7.06 4.80
CA ALA A 47 9.89 -6.63 4.26
C ALA A 47 9.11 -5.72 5.22
N VAL A 48 9.20 -5.97 6.52
CA VAL A 48 8.58 -5.14 7.56
C VAL A 48 9.14 -3.71 7.55
N ASP A 49 10.43 -3.53 7.28
CA ASP A 49 11.04 -2.20 7.31
C ASP A 49 10.62 -1.39 6.08
N VAL A 50 10.55 -2.02 4.90
CA VAL A 50 10.00 -1.42 3.66
C VAL A 50 8.52 -1.06 3.83
N PHE A 51 7.73 -1.96 4.41
CA PHE A 51 6.32 -1.70 4.67
C PHE A 51 6.11 -0.51 5.62
N LEU A 52 6.90 -0.44 6.69
CA LEU A 52 6.84 0.67 7.64
C LEU A 52 7.26 1.99 7.00
N GLU A 53 8.31 1.99 6.18
CA GLU A 53 8.72 3.17 5.42
C GLU A 53 7.59 3.66 4.51
N PHE A 54 6.90 2.76 3.82
CA PHE A 54 5.78 3.08 2.94
C PHE A 54 4.58 3.67 3.69
N ILE A 55 4.09 3.03 4.75
CA ILE A 55 2.89 3.50 5.46
C ILE A 55 3.17 4.73 6.34
N CYS A 56 4.42 4.91 6.78
CA CYS A 56 4.82 6.08 7.55
C CYS A 56 5.26 7.23 6.65
N TYR A 57 5.24 7.06 5.31
CA TYR A 57 5.64 8.08 4.35
C TYR A 57 4.67 9.27 4.35
N SER A 58 4.87 10.12 5.35
CA SER A 58 4.32 11.46 5.50
C SER A 58 5.42 12.53 5.35
N GLY A 59 6.62 12.11 4.91
CA GLY A 59 7.84 12.92 4.95
C GLY A 59 8.06 13.86 3.78
N GLY A 60 7.05 14.07 2.92
CA GLY A 60 7.11 15.00 1.79
C GLY A 60 6.27 16.26 2.05
N PRO A 61 6.65 17.42 1.47
CA PRO A 61 5.75 18.57 1.40
C PRO A 61 4.43 18.16 0.75
N LEU A 62 3.31 18.72 1.21
CA LEU A 62 2.02 18.42 0.64
C LEU A 62 1.99 18.85 -0.85
N PRO A 63 1.12 18.25 -1.69
CA PRO A 63 0.97 18.70 -3.07
C PRO A 63 0.77 20.22 -3.18
N GLU A 64 0.01 20.82 -2.28
CA GLU A 64 -0.18 22.28 -2.18
C GLU A 64 1.10 23.06 -1.85
N ASP A 65 1.99 22.52 -1.03
CA ASP A 65 3.30 23.11 -0.72
C ASP A 65 4.25 23.04 -1.93
N LEU A 66 4.03 22.07 -2.82
CA LEU A 66 4.79 21.87 -4.04
C LEU A 66 4.29 22.72 -5.21
N LEU A 67 3.01 23.10 -5.23
CA LEU A 67 2.40 23.88 -6.32
C LEU A 67 3.20 25.17 -6.67
N PRO A 68 3.70 25.98 -5.72
CA PRO A 68 4.48 27.17 -6.02
C PRO A 68 5.84 26.87 -6.69
N LEU A 69 6.36 25.64 -6.55
CA LEU A 69 7.64 25.22 -7.12
C LEU A 69 7.50 24.69 -8.55
N VAL A 70 6.27 24.37 -8.99
CA VAL A 70 5.98 23.90 -10.34
C VAL A 70 6.03 25.08 -11.32
N LYS A 71 7.12 25.15 -12.11
CA LYS A 71 7.31 26.21 -13.12
C LYS A 71 6.52 25.99 -14.42
N VAL A 72 5.96 24.80 -14.61
CA VAL A 72 5.23 24.41 -15.82
C VAL A 72 3.75 24.64 -15.61
N ARG A 73 3.10 25.32 -16.56
CA ARG A 73 1.64 25.46 -16.58
C ARG A 73 1.02 24.06 -16.77
N ILE A 74 0.40 23.52 -15.73
CA ILE A 74 -0.47 22.36 -15.86
C ILE A 74 -1.71 22.84 -16.63
N PRO A 75 -2.06 22.26 -17.80
CA PRO A 75 -3.34 22.52 -18.41
C PRO A 75 -4.39 22.07 -17.38
N GLN A 76 -5.17 23.03 -16.87
CA GLN A 76 -6.28 22.73 -15.97
C GLN A 76 -7.11 21.62 -16.62
N LEU A 77 -7.33 20.53 -15.88
CA LEU A 77 -8.30 19.53 -16.27
C LEU A 77 -9.65 20.24 -16.30
N CYS A 78 -10.11 20.58 -17.50
CA CYS A 78 -11.47 21.04 -17.73
C CYS A 78 -12.39 19.89 -17.33
N TYR A 79 -13.07 20.05 -16.20
CA TYR A 79 -14.31 19.32 -15.88
C TYR A 79 -15.45 19.85 -16.75
#